data_AF-A0AAX4P425-F1
#
_entry.id   AF-A0AAX4P425-F1
#
_cell.length_a   1.000
_cell.length_b   1.000
_cell.length_c   1.000
_cell.angle_alpha   90.00
_cell.angle_beta   90.00
_cell.angle_gamma   90.00
#
_symmetry.space_group_name_H-M   'P 1'
#
loop_
_entity.id
_entity.type
_entity.pdbx_description
1 polymer ?
#
loop_
_entity_poly.entity_id
_entity_poly.type
_entity_poly.pdbx_seq_one_letter_code
_entity_poly.pdbx_strand_id
1 'polypeptide(L)'
;MEASEVERAAKPEKPSSVDPEDGDCGEQAEASCSEDTEHAPEGSEVVLMSGTLWKKSVYMKRWNKRYFELTPRSLRYKKTREEKQYRGNLPIHFMSAVGLLPRLKAHPNWTGFYVHSSDDSVALCCEELEQAQFWVAALERARAEVDGSGLGLEEVVLSPGAGALSPSGEESPAVTPRAAKRPSFSLPSFRPRSRTLAEVVTTADHDEQFSLVSGMMDDITKKKEVEIDELRGRIRELEADLEDSRRQNASLASELDQARADREAIAKQLETRTRLHGDLEIEFLKLKDRAARDRAEVETVQTVLTTPFWSPKRSPKKSPKKKSK
;
A
#
# COMPACT_ATOMS: atom_id res chain seq x y z
N MET A 1 60.76 19.95 34.24
CA MET A 1 59.45 20.52 33.92
C MET A 1 58.72 19.40 33.18
N GLU A 2 58.04 18.50 33.89
CA GLU A 2 56.63 18.64 34.34
C GLU A 2 55.69 18.84 33.13
N ALA A 3 54.58 18.16 32.93
CA ALA A 3 53.76 17.20 33.69
C ALA A 3 52.81 16.56 32.62
N SER A 4 52.53 15.25 32.63
CA SER A 4 51.33 14.60 33.23
C SER A 4 50.07 14.61 32.34
N GLU A 5 49.22 13.58 32.56
CA GLU A 5 47.88 13.28 32.00
C GLU A 5 47.83 12.39 30.74
N VAL A 6 46.97 11.38 30.58
CA VAL A 6 45.87 10.75 31.36
C VAL A 6 45.55 9.45 30.56
N GLU A 7 45.70 8.25 31.13
CA GLU A 7 44.68 7.46 31.84
C GLU A 7 44.29 6.21 31.01
N ARG A 8 44.67 5.05 31.56
CA ARG A 8 44.15 3.72 31.22
C ARG A 8 42.95 3.45 32.14
N ALA A 9 41.82 2.98 31.60
CA ALA A 9 40.98 2.00 32.27
C ALA A 9 39.97 1.36 31.29
N ALA A 10 40.30 0.16 30.83
CA ALA A 10 39.35 -0.79 30.27
C ALA A 10 38.45 -1.32 31.40
N LYS A 11 37.14 -1.39 31.16
CA LYS A 11 36.19 -2.13 32.00
C LYS A 11 35.42 -3.16 31.16
N PRO A 12 35.21 -4.39 31.69
CA PRO A 12 34.72 -5.54 30.93
C PRO A 12 33.19 -5.67 30.89
N GLU A 13 32.72 -6.35 29.86
CA GLU A 13 31.36 -6.90 29.71
C GLU A 13 31.11 -8.11 30.63
N LYS A 14 29.90 -8.25 31.21
CA LYS A 14 29.01 -9.45 31.16
C LYS A 14 27.77 -9.33 32.11
N PRO A 15 26.73 -10.20 31.97
CA PRO A 15 25.30 -9.86 32.05
C PRO A 15 24.54 -10.39 33.28
N SER A 16 23.36 -9.83 33.57
CA SER A 16 22.22 -10.43 34.31
C SER A 16 21.04 -9.42 34.29
N SER A 17 19.85 -9.70 33.75
CA SER A 17 18.77 -10.54 34.28
C SER A 17 18.27 -10.11 35.67
N VAL A 18 17.35 -9.15 35.75
CA VAL A 18 16.32 -9.05 36.81
C VAL A 18 15.11 -8.25 36.28
N ASP A 19 14.00 -8.95 36.04
CA ASP A 19 12.64 -8.38 35.96
C ASP A 19 12.19 -7.91 37.35
N PRO A 20 11.46 -6.77 37.47
CA PRO A 20 10.59 -6.52 38.59
C PRO A 20 9.11 -6.60 38.18
N GLU A 21 8.51 -7.72 38.56
CA GLU A 21 7.21 -7.90 39.23
C GLU A 21 6.10 -6.83 39.11
N ASP A 22 4.94 -7.35 38.71
CA ASP A 22 3.61 -7.17 39.31
C ASP A 22 3.22 -5.80 39.88
N GLY A 23 2.65 -4.97 39.00
CA GLY A 23 1.75 -3.88 39.36
C GLY A 23 0.28 -4.32 39.28
N ASP A 24 -0.15 -5.13 40.26
CA ASP A 24 -1.54 -5.27 40.66
C ASP A 24 -2.11 -3.88 41.01
N CYS A 25 -3.16 -3.44 40.31
CA CYS A 25 -3.89 -2.23 40.65
C CYS A 25 -5.31 -2.28 40.12
N GLY A 26 -6.23 -2.65 41.02
CA GLY A 26 -7.46 -1.89 41.18
C GLY A 26 -8.67 -2.44 40.46
N GLU A 27 -9.20 -3.52 41.02
CA GLU A 27 -10.63 -3.81 41.04
C GLU A 27 -11.41 -2.57 41.51
N GLN A 28 -12.17 -1.95 40.60
CA GLN A 28 -13.40 -1.24 40.94
C GLN A 28 -14.46 -1.62 39.91
N ALA A 29 -15.35 -2.49 40.36
CA ALA A 29 -16.68 -2.63 39.83
C ALA A 29 -17.39 -1.27 39.92
N GLU A 30 -18.11 -0.87 38.87
CA GLU A 30 -19.46 -0.32 38.96
C GLU A 30 -20.10 -0.40 37.55
N ALA A 31 -21.34 -0.86 37.55
CA ALA A 31 -22.14 -1.25 36.40
C ALA A 31 -22.74 -0.04 35.64
N SER A 32 -23.13 -0.24 34.37
CA SER A 32 -24.56 -0.23 33.96
C SER A 32 -24.78 -0.04 32.44
N CYS A 33 -25.61 -0.95 31.90
CA CYS A 33 -26.58 -0.88 30.80
C CYS A 33 -26.20 -0.38 29.38
N SER A 34 -26.17 -1.32 28.42
CA SER A 34 -27.18 -1.34 27.32
C SER A 34 -27.37 -2.77 26.82
N GLU A 35 -28.64 -3.10 26.57
CA GLU A 35 -29.24 -4.42 26.45
C GLU A 35 -29.02 -5.10 25.08
N ASP A 36 -28.97 -6.43 25.16
CA ASP A 36 -29.50 -7.46 24.25
C ASP A 36 -29.50 -7.21 22.74
N THR A 37 -28.64 -7.97 22.05
CA THR A 37 -29.08 -8.66 20.84
C THR A 37 -28.42 -10.04 20.81
N GLU A 38 -29.10 -11.02 21.39
CA GLU A 38 -28.87 -12.43 21.08
C GLU A 38 -29.29 -12.69 19.63
N HIS A 39 -28.32 -13.07 18.79
CA HIS A 39 -28.57 -13.88 17.61
C HIS A 39 -27.43 -14.91 17.45
N ALA A 40 -27.70 -16.09 18.03
CA ALA A 40 -27.65 -17.41 17.40
C ALA A 40 -26.31 -17.97 16.83
N PRO A 41 -26.17 -19.31 16.79
CA PRO A 41 -24.89 -20.01 16.93
C PRO A 41 -24.24 -20.45 15.62
N GLU A 42 -22.97 -20.86 15.73
CA GLU A 42 -22.29 -21.92 14.96
C GLU A 42 -22.57 -22.02 13.45
N GLY A 43 -21.80 -21.24 12.69
CA GLY A 43 -21.08 -21.76 11.53
C GLY A 43 -19.62 -21.37 11.72
N SER A 44 -18.66 -22.20 11.35
CA SER A 44 -17.24 -21.87 11.46
C SER A 44 -16.93 -20.57 10.71
N GLU A 45 -17.03 -19.43 11.39
CA GLU A 45 -16.74 -18.13 10.83
C GLU A 45 -15.26 -18.09 10.51
N VAL A 46 -14.94 -18.14 9.22
CA VAL A 46 -13.56 -18.08 8.74
C VAL A 46 -12.97 -16.77 9.22
N VAL A 47 -12.02 -16.86 10.15
CA VAL A 47 -11.27 -15.70 10.62
C VAL A 47 -10.29 -15.34 9.52
N LEU A 48 -10.54 -14.21 8.85
CA LEU A 48 -9.70 -13.70 7.76
C LEU A 48 -8.34 -13.27 8.29
N MET A 49 -8.33 -12.66 9.48
CA MET A 49 -7.10 -12.21 10.12
C MET A 49 -7.25 -12.13 11.63
N SER A 50 -6.18 -12.42 12.36
CA SER A 50 -6.16 -12.24 13.80
C SER A 50 -4.81 -11.75 14.28
N GLY A 51 -4.80 -10.99 15.36
CA GLY A 51 -3.57 -10.40 15.86
C GLY A 51 -3.79 -9.46 17.03
N THR A 52 -2.69 -9.11 17.70
CA THR A 52 -2.76 -8.20 18.85
C THR A 52 -2.52 -6.78 18.38
N LEU A 53 -3.42 -5.87 18.72
CA LEU A 53 -3.36 -4.46 18.37
C LEU A 53 -3.52 -3.57 19.60
N TRP A 54 -3.02 -2.34 19.49
CA TRP A 54 -3.23 -1.30 20.49
C TRP A 54 -4.48 -0.50 20.13
N LYS A 55 -5.50 -0.54 20.98
CA LYS A 55 -6.75 0.22 20.82
C LYS A 55 -6.75 1.44 21.73
N LYS A 56 -7.07 2.62 21.20
CA LYS A 56 -7.30 3.81 22.02
C LYS A 56 -8.66 3.70 22.73
N SER A 57 -8.65 3.83 24.05
CA SER A 57 -9.87 3.92 24.86
C SER A 57 -10.59 5.24 24.56
N VAL A 58 -11.90 5.16 24.29
CA VAL A 58 -12.76 6.33 24.06
C VAL A 58 -12.81 7.20 25.31
N TYR A 59 -13.12 6.59 26.46
CA TYR A 59 -13.31 7.30 27.73
C TYR A 59 -11.99 7.72 28.39
N MET A 60 -11.03 6.80 28.49
CA MET A 60 -9.80 7.04 29.26
C MET A 60 -8.66 7.62 28.40
N LYS A 61 -8.84 7.67 27.08
CA LYS A 61 -7.82 8.13 26.10
C LYS A 61 -6.46 7.43 26.20
N ARG A 62 -6.40 6.26 26.86
CA ARG A 62 -5.22 5.39 27.00
C ARG A 62 -5.18 4.31 25.92
N TRP A 63 -4.00 3.85 25.55
CA TRP A 63 -3.81 2.73 24.63
C TRP A 63 -3.84 1.40 25.39
N ASN A 64 -4.69 0.48 24.95
CA ASN A 64 -4.82 -0.84 25.55
C ASN A 64 -4.52 -1.91 24.52
N LYS A 65 -3.66 -2.86 24.90
CA LYS A 65 -3.39 -4.06 24.10
C LYS A 65 -4.62 -4.97 24.13
N ARG A 66 -5.11 -5.35 22.95
CA ARG A 66 -6.28 -6.21 22.75
C ARG A 66 -6.05 -7.17 21.59
N TYR A 67 -6.58 -8.38 21.70
CA TYR A 67 -6.53 -9.35 20.61
C TYR A 67 -7.74 -9.17 19.70
N PHE A 68 -7.49 -8.92 18.42
CA PHE A 68 -8.51 -8.69 17.41
C PHE A 68 -8.65 -9.91 16.49
N GLU A 69 -9.89 -10.20 16.15
CA GLU A 69 -10.29 -11.25 15.20
C GLU A 69 -11.18 -10.60 14.14
N LEU A 70 -10.70 -10.58 12.89
CA LEU A 70 -11.41 -10.09 11.74
C LEU A 70 -12.15 -11.25 11.07
N THR A 71 -13.47 -11.13 11.01
CA THR A 71 -14.39 -12.00 10.29
C THR A 71 -15.01 -11.18 9.14
N PRO A 72 -15.44 -11.78 8.02
CA PRO A 72 -16.03 -11.02 6.91
C PRO A 72 -17.21 -10.13 7.32
N ARG A 73 -17.93 -10.51 8.38
CA ARG A 73 -19.10 -9.79 8.89
C ARG A 73 -18.78 -8.77 9.97
N SER A 74 -17.71 -8.99 10.75
CA SER A 74 -17.40 -8.14 11.90
C SER A 74 -15.95 -8.25 12.36
N LEU A 75 -15.43 -7.14 12.87
CA LEU A 75 -14.19 -7.07 13.62
C LEU A 75 -14.48 -7.15 15.12
N ARG A 76 -14.07 -8.23 15.77
CA ARG A 76 -14.28 -8.46 17.22
C ARG A 76 -12.97 -8.38 17.98
N TYR A 77 -13.04 -8.06 19.28
CA TYR A 77 -11.83 -8.05 20.13
C TYR A 77 -12.05 -8.59 21.53
N LYS A 78 -10.97 -9.11 22.11
CA LYS A 78 -10.87 -9.69 23.46
C LYS A 78 -9.73 -9.04 24.25
N LYS A 79 -9.68 -9.23 25.57
CA LYS A 79 -8.56 -8.73 26.40
C LYS A 79 -7.27 -9.46 26.02
N THR A 80 -7.35 -10.78 25.92
CA THR A 80 -6.24 -11.69 25.62
C THR A 80 -6.71 -12.78 24.64
N ARG A 81 -5.77 -13.43 23.95
CA ARG A 81 -6.04 -14.51 22.99
C ARG A 81 -6.84 -15.68 23.58
N GLU A 82 -6.62 -16.01 24.84
CA GLU A 82 -7.21 -17.18 25.53
C GLU A 82 -8.60 -16.89 26.13
N GLU A 83 -9.02 -15.62 26.16
CA GLU A 83 -10.32 -15.26 26.71
C GLU A 83 -11.44 -15.80 25.81
N LYS A 84 -12.51 -16.33 26.40
CA LYS A 84 -13.68 -16.82 25.64
C LYS A 84 -14.66 -15.71 25.31
N GLN A 85 -14.66 -14.63 26.09
CA GLN A 85 -15.63 -13.54 25.97
C GLN A 85 -15.08 -12.39 25.11
N TYR A 86 -15.89 -11.95 24.14
CA TYR A 86 -15.62 -10.75 23.37
C TYR A 86 -15.99 -9.50 24.16
N ARG A 87 -15.08 -8.51 24.18
CA ARG A 87 -15.26 -7.22 24.87
C ARG A 87 -15.91 -6.16 23.99
N GLY A 88 -15.97 -6.41 22.69
CA GLY A 88 -16.64 -5.54 21.74
C GLY A 88 -16.67 -6.15 20.35
N ASN A 89 -17.63 -5.68 19.58
CA ASN A 89 -17.90 -6.12 18.23
C ASN A 89 -18.11 -4.88 17.36
N LEU A 90 -17.41 -4.80 16.23
CA LEU A 90 -17.58 -3.76 15.23
C LEU A 90 -18.03 -4.41 13.92
N PRO A 91 -19.32 -4.34 13.57
CA PRO A 91 -19.81 -4.90 12.32
C PRO A 91 -19.22 -4.18 11.10
N ILE A 92 -18.80 -4.94 10.08
CA ILE A 92 -18.14 -4.38 8.89
C ILE A 92 -19.07 -3.45 8.10
N HIS A 93 -20.38 -3.75 8.07
CA HIS A 93 -21.36 -2.95 7.35
C HIS A 93 -21.54 -1.52 7.89
N PHE A 94 -21.18 -1.26 9.16
CA PHE A 94 -21.22 0.10 9.72
C PHE A 94 -19.92 0.88 9.49
N MET A 95 -18.86 0.23 8.96
CA MET A 95 -17.57 0.86 8.71
C MET A 95 -17.62 1.70 7.43
N SER A 96 -17.50 3.02 7.58
CA SER A 96 -17.52 3.98 6.48
C SER A 96 -16.16 4.14 5.80
N ALA A 97 -15.08 4.13 6.57
CA ALA A 97 -13.72 4.34 6.04
C ALA A 97 -12.64 3.75 6.95
N VAL A 98 -11.62 3.13 6.35
CA VAL A 98 -10.40 2.71 7.04
C VAL A 98 -9.21 3.43 6.43
N GLY A 99 -8.29 3.91 7.27
CA GLY A 99 -7.14 4.66 6.77
C GLY A 99 -5.97 4.71 7.73
N LEU A 100 -4.77 4.86 7.18
CA LEU A 100 -3.56 5.06 7.96
C LEU A 100 -3.59 6.43 8.63
N LEU A 101 -3.11 6.50 9.88
CA LEU A 101 -2.94 7.75 10.60
C LEU A 101 -1.56 8.34 10.32
N PRO A 102 -1.44 9.68 10.27
CA PRO A 102 -0.16 10.36 10.34
C PRO A 102 0.62 9.93 11.59
N ARG A 103 1.96 9.97 11.52
CA ARG A 103 2.85 9.56 12.63
C ARG A 103 2.41 10.15 13.96
N LEU A 104 2.22 9.28 14.95
CA LEU A 104 1.76 9.65 16.29
C LEU A 104 2.89 10.36 17.06
N LYS A 105 2.63 11.60 17.52
CA LYS A 105 3.59 12.37 18.33
C LYS A 105 3.98 11.68 19.64
N ALA A 106 3.06 10.93 20.25
CA ALA A 106 3.28 10.26 21.53
C ALA A 106 4.08 8.95 21.41
N HIS A 107 4.00 8.27 20.27
CA HIS A 107 4.65 6.98 20.01
C HIS A 107 5.21 6.97 18.59
N PRO A 108 6.45 7.46 18.38
CA PRO A 108 7.02 7.63 17.05
C PRO A 108 7.27 6.30 16.33
N ASN A 109 7.41 5.21 17.08
CA ASN A 109 7.65 3.87 16.56
C ASN A 109 6.34 3.11 16.29
N TRP A 110 5.17 3.69 16.56
CA TRP A 110 3.89 3.04 16.30
C TRP A 110 3.26 3.60 15.04
N THR A 111 2.77 2.70 14.21
CA THR A 111 1.98 3.06 13.04
C THR A 111 0.52 2.92 13.38
N GLY A 112 -0.18 4.05 13.42
CA GLY A 112 -1.61 4.10 13.68
C GLY A 112 -2.45 3.94 12.42
N PHE A 113 -3.67 3.45 12.59
CA PHE A 113 -4.73 3.52 11.59
C PHE A 113 -6.08 3.73 12.29
N TYR A 114 -7.04 4.30 11.58
CA TYR A 114 -8.39 4.53 12.09
C TYR A 114 -9.38 3.62 11.38
N VAL A 115 -10.46 3.32 12.09
CA VAL A 115 -11.67 2.72 11.54
C VAL A 115 -12.83 3.65 11.90
N HIS A 116 -13.42 4.31 10.90
CA HIS A 116 -14.62 5.11 11.09
C HIS A 116 -15.85 4.21 10.95
N SER A 117 -16.63 4.10 12.02
CA SER A 117 -18.00 3.61 12.00
C SER A 117 -18.96 4.79 11.84
N SER A 118 -20.22 4.51 11.51
CA SER A 118 -21.27 5.52 11.38
C SER A 118 -21.47 6.34 12.67
N ASP A 119 -21.31 5.68 13.82
CA ASP A 119 -21.53 6.30 15.14
C ASP A 119 -20.22 6.64 15.88
N ASP A 120 -19.14 5.91 15.61
CA ASP A 120 -17.89 6.01 16.38
C ASP A 120 -16.63 5.75 15.53
N SER A 121 -15.57 6.51 15.79
CA SER A 121 -14.24 6.27 15.22
C SER A 121 -13.33 5.54 16.22
N VAL A 122 -12.77 4.40 15.82
CA VAL A 122 -11.81 3.65 16.63
C VAL A 122 -10.40 3.85 16.08
N ALA A 123 -9.50 4.34 16.93
CA ALA A 123 -8.07 4.43 16.61
C ALA A 123 -7.33 3.17 17.08
N LEU A 124 -6.60 2.54 16.15
CA LEU A 124 -5.81 1.33 16.33
C LEU A 124 -4.33 1.62 16.01
N CYS A 125 -3.41 0.86 16.59
CA CYS A 125 -1.98 0.98 16.33
C CYS A 125 -1.29 -0.39 16.28
N CYS A 126 -0.30 -0.47 15.41
CA CYS A 126 0.66 -1.56 15.29
C CYS A 126 2.07 -1.06 15.60
N GLU A 127 2.96 -1.98 15.98
CA GLU A 127 4.39 -1.68 16.15
C GLU A 127 5.08 -1.53 14.79
N GLU A 128 4.59 -2.21 13.76
CA GLU A 128 5.18 -2.21 12.42
C GLU A 128 4.23 -1.62 11.37
N LEU A 129 4.81 -0.89 10.40
CA LEU A 129 4.06 -0.27 9.30
C LEU A 129 3.40 -1.32 8.39
N GLU A 130 4.14 -2.38 8.05
CA GLU A 130 3.63 -3.46 7.20
C GLU A 130 2.40 -4.11 7.83
N GLN A 131 2.46 -4.38 9.13
CA GLN A 131 1.34 -4.94 9.86
C GLN A 131 0.11 -4.02 9.79
N ALA A 132 0.28 -2.71 10.00
CA ALA A 132 -0.81 -1.75 9.85
C ALA A 132 -1.40 -1.75 8.42
N GLN A 133 -0.56 -1.82 7.38
CA GLN A 133 -1.00 -1.91 5.98
C GLN A 133 -1.79 -3.20 5.71
N PHE A 134 -1.35 -4.34 6.24
CA PHE A 134 -2.09 -5.60 6.14
C PHE A 134 -3.47 -5.52 6.80
N TRP A 135 -3.58 -4.89 7.98
CA TRP A 135 -4.87 -4.67 8.64
C TRP A 135 -5.80 -3.76 7.83
N VAL A 136 -5.30 -2.64 7.32
CA VAL A 136 -6.11 -1.73 6.48
C VAL A 136 -6.57 -2.43 5.21
N ALA A 137 -5.68 -3.15 4.51
CA ALA A 137 -6.03 -3.88 3.29
C ALA A 137 -7.04 -5.01 3.54
N ALA A 138 -6.91 -5.74 4.66
CA ALA A 138 -7.84 -6.80 5.01
C ALA A 138 -9.24 -6.26 5.35
N LEU A 139 -9.30 -5.12 6.05
CA LEU A 139 -10.57 -4.47 6.40
C LEU A 139 -11.28 -3.88 5.17
N GLU A 140 -10.54 -3.21 4.28
CA GLU A 140 -11.11 -2.71 3.02
C GLU A 140 -11.59 -3.86 2.11
N ARG A 141 -10.87 -4.99 2.08
CA ARG A 141 -11.32 -6.17 1.34
C ARG A 141 -12.61 -6.77 1.92
N ALA A 142 -12.68 -6.91 3.24
CA ALA A 142 -13.88 -7.42 3.91
C ALA A 142 -15.09 -6.49 3.68
N ARG A 143 -14.85 -5.18 3.67
CA ARG A 143 -15.88 -4.20 3.32
C ARG A 143 -16.35 -4.32 1.87
N ALA A 144 -15.40 -4.40 0.93
CA ALA A 144 -15.73 -4.57 -0.49
C ALA A 144 -16.51 -5.86 -0.77
N GLU A 145 -16.30 -6.92 0.02
CA GLU A 145 -17.08 -8.15 -0.09
C GLU A 145 -18.53 -7.98 0.40
N VAL A 146 -18.74 -7.21 1.47
CA VAL A 146 -20.09 -6.87 1.98
C VAL A 146 -20.83 -5.95 0.99
N ASP A 147 -20.15 -4.93 0.47
CA ASP A 147 -20.70 -3.99 -0.52
C ASP A 147 -20.91 -4.68 -1.90
N GLY A 148 -20.05 -5.64 -2.23
CA GLY A 148 -20.06 -6.40 -3.48
C GLY A 148 -20.99 -7.62 -3.50
N SER A 149 -21.46 -8.10 -2.34
CA SER A 149 -22.40 -9.22 -2.22
C SER A 149 -23.81 -8.93 -2.77
N GLY A 150 -24.04 -7.75 -3.35
CA GLY A 150 -25.23 -7.43 -4.13
C GLY A 150 -25.20 -7.95 -5.58
N LEU A 151 -24.08 -8.47 -6.09
CA LEU A 151 -24.00 -9.05 -7.43
C LEU A 151 -23.35 -10.43 -7.36
N GLY A 152 -24.17 -11.45 -7.58
CA GLY A 152 -23.78 -12.85 -7.62
C GLY A 152 -22.64 -13.12 -8.60
N LEU A 153 -21.85 -14.11 -8.23
CA LEU A 153 -20.88 -14.79 -9.08
C LEU A 153 -21.51 -15.15 -10.43
N GLU A 154 -20.95 -14.62 -11.52
CA GLU A 154 -20.80 -15.37 -12.76
C GLU A 154 -19.35 -15.16 -13.24
N GLU A 155 -18.62 -16.26 -13.14
CA GLU A 155 -17.34 -16.51 -13.77
C GLU A 155 -17.51 -16.41 -15.29
N VAL A 156 -17.00 -15.35 -15.92
CA VAL A 156 -16.91 -15.27 -17.38
C VAL A 156 -15.49 -14.90 -17.81
N VAL A 157 -14.76 -15.94 -18.16
CA VAL A 157 -13.91 -16.14 -19.34
C VAL A 157 -13.41 -14.88 -20.09
N LEU A 158 -12.08 -14.84 -20.24
CA LEU A 158 -11.24 -13.96 -21.06
C LEU A 158 -11.75 -13.70 -22.49
N SER A 159 -11.77 -12.44 -22.94
CA SER A 159 -11.08 -12.01 -24.17
C SER A 159 -11.01 -10.48 -24.36
N PRO A 160 -9.99 -9.96 -25.08
CA PRO A 160 -9.63 -8.55 -25.13
C PRO A 160 -10.09 -7.85 -26.43
N GLY A 161 -10.32 -6.54 -26.37
CA GLY A 161 -10.16 -5.66 -27.53
C GLY A 161 -11.21 -4.56 -27.72
N ALA A 162 -10.70 -3.33 -27.88
CA ALA A 162 -11.33 -2.13 -28.44
C ALA A 162 -12.51 -1.54 -27.62
N GLY A 163 -12.64 -0.23 -27.44
CA GLY A 163 -12.01 0.89 -28.10
C GLY A 163 -13.01 2.05 -28.05
N ALA A 164 -12.61 3.11 -27.34
CA ALA A 164 -12.89 4.50 -27.61
C ALA A 164 -14.34 5.07 -27.60
N LEU A 165 -14.35 6.35 -27.22
CA LEU A 165 -15.27 7.42 -27.60
C LEU A 165 -16.40 7.77 -26.62
N SER A 166 -16.09 8.80 -25.81
CA SER A 166 -17.03 9.89 -25.51
C SER A 166 -17.59 10.51 -26.79
N PRO A 167 -18.80 11.09 -26.72
CA PRO A 167 -18.83 12.54 -26.90
C PRO A 167 -19.76 13.28 -25.92
N SER A 168 -19.39 14.55 -25.74
CA SER A 168 -20.10 15.64 -25.08
C SER A 168 -21.45 15.93 -25.74
N GLY A 169 -22.42 16.40 -24.96
CA GLY A 169 -23.70 16.91 -25.44
C GLY A 169 -24.49 17.55 -24.31
N GLU A 170 -24.51 18.87 -24.31
CA GLU A 170 -25.32 19.74 -23.46
C GLU A 170 -26.81 19.44 -23.58
N GLU A 171 -27.54 19.42 -22.47
CA GLU A 171 -28.87 20.06 -22.38
C GLU A 171 -29.28 20.26 -20.92
N SER A 172 -29.48 21.53 -20.55
CA SER A 172 -30.20 21.94 -19.35
C SER A 172 -31.71 21.77 -19.60
N PRO A 173 -32.50 21.43 -18.57
CA PRO A 173 -33.50 22.44 -18.20
C PRO A 173 -33.66 22.66 -16.70
N ALA A 174 -33.96 23.92 -16.40
CA ALA A 174 -34.28 24.48 -15.10
C ALA A 174 -35.41 23.72 -14.39
N VAL A 175 -35.15 23.36 -13.12
CA VAL A 175 -36.20 23.00 -12.16
C VAL A 175 -35.98 23.80 -10.87
N THR A 176 -37.02 24.55 -10.53
CA THR A 176 -37.20 25.37 -9.33
C THR A 176 -36.90 24.62 -8.02
N PRO A 177 -36.20 25.23 -7.04
CA PRO A 177 -36.11 24.64 -5.71
C PRO A 177 -37.37 24.94 -4.89
N ARG A 178 -38.12 23.88 -4.58
CA ARG A 178 -39.24 23.86 -3.65
C ARG A 178 -38.72 24.01 -2.22
N ALA A 179 -39.25 25.00 -1.51
CA ALA A 179 -38.88 25.36 -0.14
C ALA A 179 -39.04 24.18 0.84
N ALA A 180 -37.92 23.68 1.37
CA ALA A 180 -37.88 22.78 2.51
C ALA A 180 -37.75 23.59 3.81
N LYS A 181 -38.70 23.34 4.72
CA LYS A 181 -38.80 23.95 6.05
C LYS A 181 -37.53 23.70 6.86
N ARG A 182 -36.85 24.78 7.24
CA ARG A 182 -35.86 24.76 8.34
C ARG A 182 -36.61 24.58 9.68
N PRO A 183 -36.18 23.68 10.57
CA PRO A 183 -36.61 23.73 11.97
C PRO A 183 -36.03 24.99 12.61
N SER A 184 -36.91 25.85 13.12
CA SER A 184 -36.57 27.04 13.88
C SER A 184 -35.96 26.64 15.22
N PHE A 185 -34.66 26.86 15.36
CA PHE A 185 -33.96 26.79 16.64
C PHE A 185 -34.32 28.05 17.44
N SER A 186 -35.30 27.97 18.33
CA SER A 186 -35.59 29.03 19.30
C SER A 186 -34.51 29.04 20.36
N LEU A 187 -33.64 30.04 20.33
CA LEU A 187 -32.73 30.34 21.43
C LEU A 187 -33.54 30.65 22.70
N PRO A 188 -33.16 30.12 23.88
CA PRO A 188 -33.79 30.51 25.12
C PRO A 188 -33.50 31.99 25.38
N SER A 189 -34.58 32.76 25.56
CA SER A 189 -34.59 34.14 26.01
C SER A 189 -33.80 34.27 27.31
N PHE A 190 -32.56 34.77 27.21
CA PHE A 190 -31.82 35.25 28.37
C PHE A 190 -32.53 36.51 28.88
N ARG A 191 -33.33 36.35 29.93
CA ARG A 191 -33.73 37.48 30.78
C ARG A 191 -32.48 37.94 31.54
N PRO A 192 -32.05 39.20 31.42
CA PRO A 192 -31.14 39.74 32.42
C PRO A 192 -31.92 39.83 33.72
N ARG A 193 -31.55 38.99 34.71
CA ARG A 193 -31.94 39.23 36.10
C ARG A 193 -31.25 40.52 36.53
N SER A 194 -31.99 41.62 36.48
CA SER A 194 -31.69 42.84 37.22
C SER A 194 -31.65 42.50 38.71
N ARG A 195 -30.47 42.14 39.21
CA ARG A 195 -30.17 42.07 40.63
C ARG A 195 -29.51 43.40 40.99
N THR A 196 -30.33 44.32 41.48
CA THR A 196 -29.86 45.51 42.19
C THR A 196 -29.15 45.05 43.47
N LEU A 197 -27.83 45.11 43.45
CA LEU A 197 -27.02 45.24 44.65
C LEU A 197 -26.08 46.38 44.36
N ALA A 198 -26.34 47.50 45.05
CA ALA A 198 -25.43 48.62 45.12
C ALA A 198 -24.11 48.11 45.72
N GLU A 199 -23.13 47.90 44.86
CA GLU A 199 -21.75 47.74 45.28
C GLU A 199 -20.94 48.70 44.42
N VAL A 200 -20.37 49.70 45.09
CA VAL A 200 -19.42 50.64 44.53
C VAL A 200 -18.19 49.83 44.15
N VAL A 201 -18.19 49.30 42.92
CA VAL A 201 -16.99 48.75 42.29
C VAL A 201 -16.54 49.79 41.29
N THR A 202 -15.40 50.38 41.61
CA THR A 202 -14.65 51.36 40.85
C THR A 202 -14.60 50.99 39.37
N THR A 203 -15.09 51.88 38.50
CA THR A 203 -14.98 51.74 37.03
C THR A 203 -13.52 51.67 36.57
N ALA A 204 -12.58 52.12 37.41
CA ALA A 204 -11.14 51.97 37.21
C ALA A 204 -10.68 50.50 37.10
N ASP A 205 -11.27 49.57 37.88
CA ASP A 205 -10.82 48.16 37.88
C ASP A 205 -11.27 47.38 36.64
N HIS A 206 -12.35 47.81 35.99
CA HIS A 206 -12.84 47.17 34.76
C HIS A 206 -12.00 47.56 33.54
N ASP A 207 -11.52 48.81 33.49
CA ASP A 207 -10.64 49.30 32.43
C ASP A 207 -9.25 48.63 32.49
N GLU A 208 -8.74 48.38 33.70
CA GLU A 208 -7.48 47.64 33.89
C GLU A 208 -7.59 46.17 33.46
N GLN A 209 -8.70 45.50 33.76
CA GLN A 209 -8.94 44.12 33.30
C GLN A 209 -9.08 44.04 31.77
N PHE A 210 -9.74 45.00 31.12
CA PHE A 210 -9.84 45.06 29.66
C PHE A 210 -8.48 45.34 29.00
N SER A 211 -7.66 46.23 29.58
CA SER A 211 -6.32 46.51 29.07
C SER A 211 -5.41 45.29 29.17
N LEU A 212 -5.50 44.51 30.26
CA LEU A 212 -4.72 43.29 30.44
C LEU A 212 -5.13 42.21 29.43
N VAL A 213 -6.43 41.99 29.24
CA VAL A 213 -6.95 41.01 28.27
C VAL A 213 -6.61 41.44 26.84
N SER A 214 -6.69 42.74 26.52
CA SER A 214 -6.28 43.26 25.22
C SER A 214 -4.79 43.03 24.96
N GLY A 215 -3.93 43.33 25.94
CA GLY A 215 -2.49 43.07 25.82
C GLY A 215 -2.17 41.59 25.63
N MET A 216 -2.86 40.70 26.36
CA MET A 216 -2.72 39.25 26.16
C MET A 216 -3.18 38.80 24.77
N MET A 217 -4.27 39.38 24.23
CA MET A 217 -4.75 39.07 22.89
C MET A 217 -3.77 39.55 21.81
N ASP A 218 -3.17 40.72 22.00
CA ASP A 218 -2.13 41.25 21.11
C ASP A 218 -0.88 40.36 21.12
N ASP A 219 -0.47 39.88 22.29
CA ASP A 219 0.67 38.94 22.42
C ASP A 219 0.37 37.58 21.78
N ILE A 220 -0.85 37.08 21.93
CA ILE A 220 -1.31 35.87 21.23
C ILE A 220 -1.27 36.09 19.71
N THR A 221 -1.71 37.25 19.25
CA THR A 221 -1.76 37.58 17.82
C THR A 221 -0.36 37.66 17.24
N LYS A 222 0.56 38.39 17.89
CA LYS A 222 1.99 38.45 17.51
C LYS A 222 2.62 37.07 17.49
N LYS A 223 2.35 36.24 18.49
CA LYS A 223 2.87 34.86 18.53
C LYS A 223 2.36 34.02 17.36
N LYS A 224 1.09 34.19 16.98
CA LYS A 224 0.50 33.52 15.82
C LYS A 224 1.03 34.06 14.50
N GLU A 225 1.32 35.34 14.39
CA GLU A 225 1.97 35.94 13.22
C GLU A 225 3.37 35.34 12.99
N VAL A 226 4.18 35.23 14.06
CA VAL A 226 5.50 34.57 13.98
C VAL A 226 5.37 33.11 13.56
N GLU A 227 4.45 32.36 14.16
CA GLU A 227 4.20 30.95 13.80
C GLU A 227 3.76 30.81 12.33
N ILE A 228 2.93 31.73 11.83
CA ILE A 228 2.50 31.77 10.42
C ILE A 228 3.69 32.04 9.49
N ASP A 229 4.57 32.98 9.85
CA ASP A 229 5.73 33.32 9.02
C ASP A 229 6.78 32.19 9.01
N GLU A 230 6.97 31.49 10.12
CA GLU A 230 7.78 30.26 10.17
C GLU A 230 7.21 29.17 9.26
N LEU A 231 5.89 28.92 9.33
CA LEU A 231 5.22 27.94 8.46
C LEU A 231 5.32 28.32 6.98
N ARG A 232 5.16 29.61 6.64
CA ARG A 232 5.37 30.11 5.27
C ARG A 232 6.81 29.93 4.81
N GLY A 233 7.80 30.07 5.71
CA GLY A 233 9.20 29.73 5.44
C GLY A 233 9.36 28.26 5.09
N ARG A 234 8.80 27.37 5.92
CA ARG A 234 8.85 25.92 5.73
C ARG A 234 8.18 25.48 4.42
N ILE A 235 7.06 26.10 4.05
CA ILE A 235 6.38 25.81 2.78
C ILE A 235 7.28 26.15 1.59
N ARG A 236 7.91 27.33 1.59
CA ARG A 236 8.83 27.73 0.50
C ARG A 236 10.03 26.80 0.37
N GLU A 237 10.58 26.35 1.50
CA GLU A 237 11.67 25.36 1.52
C GLU A 237 11.22 24.03 0.89
N LEU A 238 10.07 23.50 1.31
CA LEU A 238 9.50 22.27 0.76
C LEU A 238 9.16 22.38 -0.73
N GLU A 239 8.69 23.55 -1.19
CA GLU A 239 8.43 23.81 -2.60
C GLU A 239 9.72 23.80 -3.43
N ALA A 240 10.82 24.36 -2.90
CA ALA A 240 12.13 24.33 -3.54
C ALA A 240 12.68 22.89 -3.64
N ASP A 241 12.60 22.11 -2.55
CA ASP A 241 13.01 20.71 -2.53
C ASP A 241 12.20 19.85 -3.53
N LEU A 242 10.91 20.14 -3.66
CA LEU A 242 10.02 19.46 -4.60
C LEU A 242 10.40 19.80 -6.04
N GLU A 243 10.71 21.07 -6.32
CA GLU A 243 11.17 21.51 -7.64
C GLU A 243 12.51 20.86 -8.03
N ASP A 244 13.46 20.76 -7.10
CA ASP A 244 14.73 20.08 -7.33
C ASP A 244 14.55 18.58 -7.53
N SER A 245 13.65 17.95 -6.76
CA SER A 245 13.27 16.54 -6.96
C SER A 245 12.63 16.33 -8.35
N ARG A 246 11.81 17.27 -8.83
CA ARG A 246 11.23 17.22 -10.18
C ARG A 246 12.31 17.34 -11.26
N ARG A 247 13.29 18.22 -11.08
CA ARG A 247 14.43 18.35 -12.00
C ARG A 247 15.26 17.07 -12.07
N GLN A 248 15.53 16.46 -10.92
CA GLN A 248 16.24 15.17 -10.87
C GLN A 248 15.44 14.07 -11.58
N ASN A 249 14.14 13.98 -11.33
CA ASN A 249 13.28 13.02 -12.03
C ASN A 249 13.24 13.25 -13.54
N ALA A 250 13.19 14.51 -14.00
CA ALA A 250 13.26 14.83 -15.42
C ALA A 250 14.60 14.44 -16.05
N SER A 251 15.71 14.65 -15.34
CA SER A 251 17.04 14.22 -15.77
C SER A 251 17.12 12.69 -15.90
N LEU A 252 16.65 11.95 -14.89
CA LEU A 252 16.62 10.49 -14.90
C LEU A 252 15.72 9.94 -16.01
N ALA A 253 14.58 10.59 -16.28
CA ALA A 253 13.71 10.22 -17.38
C ALA A 253 14.41 10.35 -18.73
N SER A 254 15.12 11.46 -18.96
CA SER A 254 15.93 11.66 -20.17
C SER A 254 17.04 10.63 -20.30
N GLU A 255 17.70 10.26 -19.21
CA GLU A 255 18.75 9.23 -19.20
C GLU A 255 18.18 7.84 -19.55
N LEU A 256 16.99 7.52 -19.05
CA LEU A 256 16.30 6.27 -19.34
C LEU A 256 15.91 6.19 -20.83
N ASP A 257 15.41 7.29 -21.41
CA ASP A 257 15.09 7.34 -22.83
C ASP A 257 16.34 7.23 -23.72
N GLN A 258 17.45 7.84 -23.33
CA GLN A 258 18.75 7.63 -24.01
C GLN A 258 19.18 6.17 -23.93
N ALA A 259 19.10 5.54 -22.74
CA ALA A 259 19.46 4.14 -22.57
C ALA A 259 18.56 3.18 -23.38
N ARG A 260 17.27 3.52 -23.57
CA ARG A 260 16.36 2.79 -24.46
C ARG A 260 16.81 2.90 -25.91
N ALA A 261 17.12 4.11 -26.38
CA ALA A 261 17.62 4.34 -27.74
C ALA A 261 18.92 3.56 -28.00
N ASP A 262 19.85 3.56 -27.04
CA ASP A 262 21.11 2.82 -27.15
C ASP A 262 20.87 1.30 -27.21
N ARG A 263 19.96 0.78 -26.37
CA ARG A 263 19.57 -0.64 -26.42
C ARG A 263 18.95 -1.03 -27.75
N GLU A 264 18.10 -0.19 -28.32
CA GLU A 264 17.51 -0.42 -29.64
C GLU A 264 18.57 -0.39 -30.75
N ALA A 265 19.54 0.52 -30.67
CA ALA A 265 20.66 0.57 -31.62
C ALA A 265 21.50 -0.71 -31.56
N ILE A 266 21.82 -1.19 -30.35
CA ILE A 266 22.53 -2.45 -30.15
C ILE A 266 21.72 -3.64 -30.69
N ALA A 267 20.41 -3.67 -30.45
CA ALA A 267 19.54 -4.73 -30.94
C ALA A 267 19.55 -4.80 -32.48
N LYS A 268 19.43 -3.66 -33.17
CA LYS A 268 19.53 -3.57 -34.64
C LYS A 268 20.90 -4.00 -35.14
N GLN A 269 21.98 -3.63 -34.45
CA GLN A 269 23.32 -4.08 -34.79
C GLN A 269 23.48 -5.60 -34.63
N LEU A 270 22.88 -6.18 -33.59
CA LEU A 270 22.92 -7.61 -33.36
C LEU A 270 22.11 -8.38 -34.42
N GLU A 271 20.94 -7.86 -34.81
CA GLU A 271 20.12 -8.43 -35.88
C GLU A 271 20.83 -8.41 -37.24
N THR A 272 21.49 -7.31 -37.59
CA THR A 272 22.28 -7.25 -38.83
C THR A 272 23.45 -8.24 -38.79
N ARG A 273 24.12 -8.36 -37.65
CA ARG A 273 25.22 -9.33 -37.47
C ARG A 273 24.73 -10.78 -37.56
N THR A 274 23.61 -11.13 -36.94
CA THR A 274 23.06 -12.50 -37.00
C THR A 274 22.62 -12.85 -38.42
N ARG A 275 22.03 -11.90 -39.15
CA ARG A 275 21.69 -12.06 -40.56
C ARG A 275 22.94 -12.33 -41.42
N LEU A 276 23.98 -11.51 -41.29
CA LEU A 276 25.24 -11.71 -42.02
C LEU A 276 25.90 -13.05 -41.67
N HIS A 277 25.82 -13.47 -40.41
CA HIS A 277 26.34 -14.77 -39.99
C HIS A 277 25.60 -15.92 -40.68
N GLY A 278 24.27 -15.85 -40.75
CA GLY A 278 23.45 -16.83 -41.48
C GLY A 278 23.76 -16.86 -42.98
N ASP A 279 23.92 -15.70 -43.62
CA ASP A 279 24.29 -15.61 -45.04
C ASP A 279 25.67 -16.25 -45.30
N LEU A 280 26.64 -16.00 -44.41
CA LEU A 280 27.97 -16.63 -44.49
C LEU A 280 27.92 -18.15 -44.28
N GLU A 281 27.08 -18.64 -43.37
CA GLU A 281 26.91 -20.08 -43.14
C GLU A 281 26.29 -20.78 -44.34
N ILE A 282 25.32 -20.14 -45.00
CA ILE A 282 24.73 -20.63 -46.26
C ILE A 282 25.80 -20.70 -47.36
N GLU A 283 26.61 -19.66 -47.53
CA GLU A 283 27.70 -19.67 -48.53
C GLU A 283 28.75 -20.75 -48.21
N PHE A 284 29.10 -20.93 -46.94
CA PHE A 284 30.01 -22.00 -46.53
C PHE A 284 29.47 -23.39 -46.87
N LEU A 285 28.18 -23.64 -46.62
CA LEU A 285 27.52 -24.90 -47.00
C LEU A 285 27.52 -25.11 -48.52
N LYS A 286 27.22 -24.08 -49.31
CA LYS A 286 27.28 -24.16 -50.79
C LYS A 286 28.69 -24.51 -51.29
N LEU A 287 29.73 -23.90 -50.71
CA LEU A 287 31.12 -24.21 -51.04
C LEU A 287 31.46 -25.67 -50.70
N LYS A 288 31.02 -26.15 -49.54
CA LYS A 288 31.23 -27.54 -49.11
C LYS A 288 30.55 -28.54 -50.06
N ASP A 289 29.32 -28.27 -50.46
CA ASP A 289 28.59 -29.11 -51.43
C ASP A 289 29.25 -29.11 -52.82
N ARG A 290 29.79 -27.96 -53.25
CA ARG A 290 30.54 -27.86 -54.50
C ARG A 290 31.82 -28.68 -54.44
N ALA A 291 32.61 -28.55 -53.37
CA ALA A 291 33.82 -29.33 -53.17
C ALA A 291 33.55 -30.84 -53.08
N ALA A 292 32.41 -31.24 -52.48
CA ALA A 292 31.99 -32.64 -52.45
C ALA A 292 31.63 -33.17 -53.84
N ARG A 293 30.93 -32.38 -54.67
CA ARG A 293 30.66 -32.70 -56.08
C ARG A 293 31.95 -32.83 -56.88
N ASP A 294 32.85 -31.87 -56.78
CA ASP A 294 34.12 -31.89 -57.49
C ASP A 294 34.96 -33.12 -57.08
N ARG A 295 34.97 -33.49 -55.79
CA ARG A 295 35.63 -34.73 -55.31
C ARG A 295 34.98 -35.99 -55.89
N ALA A 296 33.65 -36.07 -55.92
CA ALA A 296 32.94 -37.20 -56.50
C ALA A 296 33.21 -37.31 -58.01
N GLU A 297 33.27 -36.20 -58.75
CA GLU A 297 33.65 -36.19 -60.16
C GLU A 297 35.06 -36.74 -60.36
N VAL A 298 36.03 -36.30 -59.56
CA VAL A 298 37.40 -36.84 -59.60
C VAL A 298 37.42 -38.35 -59.34
N GLU A 299 36.68 -38.83 -58.33
CA GLU A 299 36.56 -40.28 -58.04
C GLU A 299 35.90 -41.04 -59.21
N THR A 300 34.86 -40.49 -59.84
CA THR A 300 34.24 -41.13 -61.02
C THR A 300 35.19 -41.19 -62.22
N VAL A 301 35.94 -40.13 -62.50
CA VAL A 301 36.94 -40.14 -63.58
C VAL A 301 38.06 -41.13 -63.27
N GLN A 302 38.52 -41.17 -62.02
CA GLN A 302 39.55 -42.10 -61.58
C GLN A 302 39.08 -43.56 -61.66
N THR A 303 37.83 -43.86 -61.28
CA THR A 303 37.26 -45.20 -61.42
C THR A 303 37.13 -45.61 -62.89
N VAL A 304 36.65 -44.73 -63.78
CA VAL A 304 36.58 -45.02 -65.23
C VAL A 304 37.97 -45.32 -65.81
N LEU A 305 38.99 -44.57 -65.41
CA LEU A 305 40.37 -44.79 -65.87
C LEU A 305 41.04 -46.05 -65.30
N THR A 306 40.61 -46.51 -64.11
CA THR A 306 41.21 -47.65 -63.42
C THR A 306 40.42 -48.94 -63.55
N THR A 307 39.16 -48.89 -64.03
CA THR A 307 38.38 -50.10 -64.31
C THR A 307 38.92 -50.82 -65.55
N PRO A 308 39.38 -52.08 -65.43
CA PRO A 308 39.86 -52.83 -66.59
C PRO A 308 38.72 -53.09 -67.58
N PHE A 309 39.00 -52.85 -68.86
CA PHE A 309 38.11 -53.05 -70.02
C PHE A 309 37.85 -54.54 -70.29
N TRP A 310 37.21 -55.25 -69.36
CA TRP A 310 36.77 -56.62 -69.58
C TRP A 310 35.25 -56.71 -69.55
N SER A 311 34.66 -56.73 -70.74
CA SER A 311 33.24 -57.00 -70.95
C SER A 311 32.87 -58.39 -70.41
N PRO A 312 31.95 -58.52 -69.45
CA PRO A 312 31.43 -59.82 -69.08
C PRO A 312 30.55 -60.33 -70.23
N LYS A 313 30.97 -61.42 -70.88
CA LYS A 313 30.11 -62.17 -71.79
C LYS A 313 28.79 -62.47 -71.09
N ARG A 314 27.68 -62.01 -71.67
CA ARG A 314 26.31 -62.34 -71.26
C ARG A 314 26.19 -63.86 -71.08
N SER A 315 26.01 -64.31 -69.85
CA SER A 315 25.53 -65.66 -69.55
C SER A 315 23.98 -65.65 -69.54
N PRO A 316 23.33 -66.70 -70.06
CA PRO A 316 21.88 -66.71 -70.23
C PRO A 316 21.17 -66.87 -68.88
N LYS A 317 20.13 -66.05 -68.69
CA LYS A 317 19.22 -66.05 -67.53
C LYS A 317 18.63 -67.45 -67.31
N LYS A 318 18.91 -68.08 -66.17
CA LYS A 318 18.09 -69.16 -65.63
C LYS A 318 16.92 -68.54 -64.86
N SER A 319 15.71 -68.87 -65.30
CA SER A 319 14.41 -68.51 -64.72
C SER A 319 14.22 -69.02 -63.27
N PRO A 320 13.52 -68.28 -62.40
CA PRO A 320 13.27 -68.73 -61.03
C PRO A 320 12.15 -69.77 -60.97
N LYS A 321 12.42 -70.92 -60.34
CA LYS A 321 11.41 -71.90 -59.96
C LYS A 321 10.54 -71.32 -58.82
N LYS A 322 9.24 -71.21 -59.08
CA LYS A 322 8.19 -71.10 -58.05
C LYS A 322 8.36 -72.23 -57.03
N LYS A 323 8.36 -71.88 -55.74
CA LYS A 323 7.89 -72.78 -54.68
C LYS A 323 6.99 -71.99 -53.74
N SER A 324 5.69 -72.15 -53.97
CA SER A 324 4.66 -72.21 -52.95
C SER A 324 4.99 -73.32 -51.95
N LYS A 325 4.96 -73.04 -50.65
CA LYS A 325 3.93 -73.53 -49.72
C LYS A 325 4.19 -72.96 -48.33
#